data_AF-A0A968GXK0-F1
#
_entry.id   AF-A0A968GXK0-F1
#
_cell.length_a   1.000
_cell.length_b   1.000
_cell.length_c   1.000
_cell.angle_alpha   90.00
_cell.angle_beta   90.00
_cell.angle_gamma   90.00
#
_symmetry.space_group_name_H-M   'P 1'
#
loop_
_entity.id
_entity.type
_entity.pdbx_description
1 polymer ?
#
loop_
_entity_poly.entity_id
_entity_poly.type
_entity_poly.pdbx_seq_one_letter_code
_entity_poly.pdbx_strand_id
1 'polypeptide(L)'
;MDTGRDTAADAQLTVDEWLSELATELPPSALDEVGTSERAVLLDLARIAAHRSHRTAAPISTYLVGLSFATLPRAERLDRMRDLAKRLDVTPGS
;
A
#
# COMPACT_ATOMS: atom_id res chain seq x y z
N MET A 1 0.79 -40.90 18.85
CA MET A 1 -0.22 -40.04 18.19
C MET A 1 0.40 -38.68 18.01
N ASP A 2 0.26 -38.21 16.78
CA ASP A 2 0.59 -36.92 16.19
C ASP A 2 0.65 -35.72 17.16
N THR A 3 1.68 -34.88 17.00
CA THR A 3 1.48 -33.45 16.68
C THR A 3 2.73 -32.93 15.97
N GLY A 4 2.90 -33.39 14.73
CA GLY A 4 3.77 -32.74 13.76
C GLY A 4 3.18 -31.41 13.32
N ARG A 5 3.23 -30.40 14.20
CA ARG A 5 2.75 -29.04 13.90
C ARG A 5 3.73 -27.97 14.36
N ASP A 6 5.00 -28.13 13.99
CA ASP A 6 6.06 -27.19 14.39
C ASP A 6 7.10 -26.90 13.30
N THR A 7 6.78 -27.06 12.02
CA THR A 7 7.74 -26.72 10.92
C THR A 7 7.18 -25.86 9.80
N ALA A 8 5.88 -25.56 9.77
CA ALA A 8 5.37 -24.47 8.97
C ALA A 8 5.47 -23.19 9.79
N ALA A 9 6.69 -22.76 10.12
CA ALA A 9 6.92 -21.37 10.45
C ALA A 9 6.33 -20.54 9.29
N ASP A 10 5.29 -19.76 9.60
CA ASP A 10 4.59 -18.82 8.73
C ASP A 10 5.47 -18.35 7.56
N ALA A 11 5.28 -18.93 6.38
CA ALA A 11 5.85 -18.36 5.17
C ALA A 11 5.05 -17.07 4.90
N GLN A 12 5.56 -15.96 5.43
CA GLN A 12 4.97 -14.65 5.19
C GLN A 12 4.99 -14.38 3.69
N LEU A 13 3.81 -14.21 3.10
CA LEU A 13 3.64 -13.92 1.69
C LEU A 13 4.42 -12.66 1.30
N THR A 14 5.05 -12.69 0.14
CA THR A 14 5.56 -11.49 -0.52
C THR A 14 4.40 -10.56 -0.88
N VAL A 15 4.71 -9.30 -1.19
CA VAL A 15 3.68 -8.34 -1.62
C VAL A 15 2.95 -8.83 -2.87
N ASP A 16 3.65 -9.40 -3.83
CA ASP A 16 3.03 -9.87 -5.07
C ASP A 16 2.16 -11.11 -4.86
N GLU A 17 2.60 -12.06 -4.01
CA GLU A 17 1.79 -13.22 -3.63
C GLU A 17 0.52 -12.79 -2.87
N TRP A 18 0.66 -11.90 -1.89
CA TRP A 18 -0.50 -11.36 -1.16
C TRP A 18 -1.47 -10.61 -2.08
N LEU A 19 -0.96 -9.78 -3.00
CA LEU A 19 -1.82 -9.09 -3.96
C LEU A 19 -2.50 -10.05 -4.92
N SER A 20 -1.84 -11.15 -5.30
CA SER A 20 -2.44 -12.21 -6.12
C SER A 20 -3.59 -12.90 -5.40
N GLU A 21 -3.45 -13.20 -4.10
CA GLU A 21 -4.55 -13.75 -3.28
C GLU A 21 -5.67 -12.73 -3.12
N LEU A 22 -5.35 -11.46 -2.83
CA LEU A 22 -6.36 -10.41 -2.72
C LEU A 22 -7.16 -10.21 -4.02
N ALA A 23 -6.52 -10.44 -5.19
CA ALA A 23 -7.18 -10.35 -6.49
C ALA A 23 -8.35 -11.33 -6.63
N THR A 24 -8.31 -12.49 -5.97
CA THR A 24 -9.38 -13.50 -6.07
C THR A 24 -10.63 -13.07 -5.32
N GLU A 25 -10.48 -12.19 -4.33
CA GLU A 25 -11.57 -11.68 -3.49
C GLU A 25 -12.15 -10.35 -4.00
N LEU A 26 -11.47 -9.71 -4.96
CA LEU A 26 -11.85 -8.41 -5.51
C LEU A 26 -12.42 -8.53 -6.94
N PRO A 27 -13.15 -7.51 -7.42
CA PRO A 27 -13.55 -7.45 -8.82
C PRO A 27 -12.31 -7.57 -9.75
N PRO A 28 -12.42 -8.26 -10.90
CA PRO A 28 -11.28 -8.60 -11.76
C PRO A 28 -10.40 -7.42 -12.20
N SER A 29 -10.93 -6.19 -12.27
CA SER A 29 -10.17 -5.00 -12.70
C SER A 29 -9.35 -4.33 -11.60
N ALA A 30 -9.56 -4.70 -10.33
CA ALA A 30 -9.03 -3.94 -9.20
C ALA A 30 -7.49 -3.83 -9.18
N LEU A 31 -6.79 -4.88 -9.62
CA LEU A 31 -5.32 -4.86 -9.68
C LEU A 31 -4.75 -4.13 -10.89
N ASP A 32 -5.49 -4.09 -12.01
CA ASP A 32 -5.06 -3.43 -13.25
C ASP A 32 -5.12 -1.90 -13.12
N GLU A 33 -6.01 -1.41 -12.26
CA GLU A 33 -6.22 0.01 -11.99
C GLU A 33 -5.03 0.68 -11.30
N VAL A 34 -4.19 -0.10 -10.59
CA VAL A 34 -3.03 0.40 -9.83
C VAL A 34 -1.72 -0.13 -10.41
N GLY A 35 -1.01 0.72 -11.16
CA GLY A 35 0.27 0.39 -11.78
C GLY A 35 1.45 0.32 -10.80
N THR A 36 2.55 -0.27 -11.27
CA THR A 36 3.79 -0.41 -10.49
C THR A 36 4.28 0.90 -9.87
N SER A 37 4.23 2.02 -10.59
CA SER A 37 4.63 3.33 -10.05
C SER A 37 3.68 3.85 -8.96
N GLU A 38 2.38 3.61 -9.09
CA GLU A 38 1.39 4.00 -8.07
C GLU A 38 1.56 3.14 -6.82
N ARG A 39 1.79 1.83 -6.98
CA ARG A 39 2.11 0.90 -5.88
C ARG A 39 3.35 1.37 -5.10
N ALA A 40 4.43 1.72 -5.81
CA ALA A 40 5.65 2.22 -5.18
C ALA A 40 5.40 3.48 -4.32
N VAL A 41 4.65 4.45 -4.84
CA VAL A 41 4.34 5.68 -4.10
C VAL A 41 3.40 5.41 -2.91
N LEU A 42 2.44 4.50 -3.04
CA LEU A 42 1.57 4.10 -1.93
C LEU A 42 2.35 3.40 -0.81
N LEU A 43 3.32 2.56 -1.15
CA LEU A 43 4.22 1.92 -0.18
C LEU A 43 5.11 2.97 0.51
N ASP A 44 5.59 3.98 -0.21
CA ASP A 44 6.30 5.11 0.38
C ASP A 44 5.42 5.94 1.32
N LEU A 45 4.17 6.21 0.96
CA LEU A 45 3.21 6.88 1.83
C LEU A 45 2.93 6.07 3.10
N ALA A 46 2.78 4.76 2.98
CA ALA A 46 2.62 3.86 4.12
C ALA A 46 3.85 3.91 5.05
N ARG A 47 5.06 3.89 4.48
CA ARG A 47 6.33 4.05 5.22
C ARG A 47 6.37 5.40 5.96
N ILE A 48 6.07 6.50 5.29
CA ILE A 48 6.07 7.85 5.88
C ILE A 48 5.08 7.90 7.06
N ALA A 49 3.85 7.42 6.87
CA ALA A 49 2.82 7.40 7.90
C ALA A 49 3.24 6.53 9.11
N ALA A 50 3.82 5.36 8.87
CA ALA A 50 4.29 4.46 9.92
C ALA A 50 5.48 5.01 10.72
N HIS A 51 6.32 5.86 10.11
CA HIS A 51 7.44 6.51 10.78
C HIS A 51 7.04 7.76 11.56
N ARG A 52 6.06 8.52 11.07
CA ARG A 52 5.65 9.82 11.65
C ARG A 52 4.45 9.74 12.58
N SER A 53 3.80 8.58 12.63
CA SER A 53 2.59 8.34 13.43
C SER A 53 2.59 6.90 13.97
N HIS A 54 1.48 6.47 14.57
CA HIS A 54 1.26 5.06 14.87
C HIS A 54 1.19 4.24 13.58
N ARG A 55 1.70 3.01 13.60
CA ARG A 55 1.69 2.09 12.45
C ARG A 55 0.28 1.86 11.87
N THR A 56 -0.76 1.99 12.70
CA THR A 56 -2.17 1.92 12.29
C THR A 56 -2.59 3.02 11.32
N ALA A 57 -1.86 4.15 11.27
CA ALA A 57 -2.14 5.24 10.34
C ALA A 57 -1.75 4.90 8.89
N ALA A 58 -0.81 3.97 8.66
CA ALA A 58 -0.36 3.59 7.32
C ALA A 58 -1.48 3.03 6.42
N PRO A 59 -2.23 1.98 6.81
CA PRO A 59 -3.31 1.45 5.99
C PRO A 59 -4.47 2.45 5.81
N ILE A 60 -4.76 3.26 6.83
CA ILE A 60 -5.81 4.29 6.73
C ILE A 60 -5.39 5.37 5.72
N SER A 61 -4.12 5.79 5.75
CA SER A 61 -3.60 6.82 4.84
C SER A 61 -3.64 6.35 3.39
N THR A 62 -3.20 5.12 3.10
CA THR A 62 -3.23 4.58 1.73
C THR A 62 -4.67 4.43 1.22
N TYR A 63 -5.60 4.00 2.07
CA TYR A 63 -7.02 3.94 1.74
C TYR A 63 -7.60 5.32 1.39
N LEU A 64 -7.35 6.34 2.23
CA LEU A 64 -7.84 7.70 2.00
C LEU A 64 -7.25 8.34 0.74
N VAL A 65 -5.98 8.06 0.43
CA VAL A 65 -5.34 8.51 -0.82
C VAL A 65 -6.00 7.84 -2.04
N GLY A 66 -6.24 6.53 -1.96
CA GLY A 66 -6.97 5.79 -2.99
C GLY A 66 -8.35 6.39 -3.24
N LEU A 67 -9.13 6.61 -2.19
CA LEU A 67 -10.46 7.24 -2.28
C LEU A 67 -10.41 8.66 -2.88
N SER A 68 -9.47 9.49 -2.42
CA SER A 68 -9.41 10.90 -2.81
C SER A 68 -9.06 11.10 -4.28
N PHE A 69 -8.32 10.15 -4.88
CA PHE A 69 -7.83 10.27 -6.25
C PHE A 69 -8.43 9.26 -7.21
N ALA A 70 -9.39 8.42 -6.77
CA ALA A 70 -9.96 7.33 -7.57
C ALA A 70 -10.48 7.79 -8.94
N THR A 71 -11.10 8.97 -9.02
CA THR A 71 -11.72 9.50 -10.24
C THR A 71 -10.75 10.25 -11.15
N LEU A 72 -9.49 10.44 -10.74
CA LEU A 72 -8.50 11.17 -11.54
C LEU A 72 -7.93 10.29 -12.66
N PRO A 73 -7.56 10.88 -13.81
CA PRO A 73 -6.75 10.20 -14.81
C PRO A 73 -5.45 9.67 -14.19
N ARG A 74 -5.00 8.48 -14.63
CA ARG A 74 -3.86 7.77 -14.02
C ARG A 74 -2.58 8.62 -13.90
N ALA A 75 -2.25 9.39 -14.93
CA ALA A 75 -1.09 10.27 -14.92
C ALA A 75 -1.21 11.36 -13.83
N GLU A 76 -2.36 12.05 -13.78
CA GLU A 76 -2.62 13.07 -12.77
C GLU A 76 -2.63 12.46 -11.36
N ARG A 77 -3.28 11.32 -11.17
CA ARG A 77 -3.30 10.59 -9.89
C ARG A 77 -1.89 10.30 -9.38
N LEU A 78 -1.02 9.77 -10.24
CA LEU A 78 0.37 9.47 -9.88
C LEU A 78 1.14 10.73 -9.48
N ASP A 79 0.98 11.83 -10.22
CA ASP A 79 1.65 13.09 -9.89
C ASP A 79 1.17 13.66 -8.56
N ARG A 80 -0.15 13.64 -8.30
CA ARG A 80 -0.73 14.07 -7.01
C ARG A 80 -0.23 13.21 -5.83
N MET A 81 -0.13 11.88 -6.01
CA MET A 81 0.42 10.97 -5.01
C MET A 81 1.88 11.28 -4.71
N ARG A 82 2.71 11.52 -5.75
CA ARG A 82 4.13 11.88 -5.58
C ARG A 82 4.29 13.20 -4.83
N ASP A 83 3.51 14.20 -5.18
CA ASP A 83 3.59 15.50 -4.52
C ASP A 83 3.10 15.43 -3.07
N LEU A 84 2.09 14.60 -2.80
CA LEU A 84 1.67 14.32 -1.42
C LEU A 84 2.79 13.65 -0.62
N ALA A 85 3.41 12.60 -1.17
CA ALA A 85 4.52 11.90 -0.51
C ALA A 85 5.66 12.88 -0.17
N LYS A 86 6.09 13.70 -1.13
CA LYS A 86 7.11 14.74 -0.91
C LYS A 86 6.74 15.70 0.22
N ARG A 87 5.50 16.21 0.24
CA ARG A 87 5.02 17.14 1.28
C ARG A 87 4.93 16.51 2.67
N LEU A 88 4.68 15.21 2.75
CA LEU A 88 4.58 14.51 4.04
C LEU A 88 5.95 14.01 4.54
N ASP A 89 6.90 13.79 3.63
CA ASP A 89 8.25 13.33 3.97
C ASP A 89 9.13 14.43 4.57
N VAL A 90 8.86 15.72 4.27
CA VAL A 90 9.58 16.83 4.93
C VAL A 90 9.34 16.85 6.44
N THR A 91 10.42 16.74 7.20
CA THR A 91 10.46 16.95 8.66
C THR A 91 9.97 18.37 8.98
N PRO A 92 9.09 18.57 9.97
CA PRO A 92 8.88 19.90 10.53
C PRO A 92 10.14 20.29 11.30
N GLY A 93 10.91 21.26 10.78
CA GLY A 93 12.03 21.90 11.50
C GLY A 93 13.44 21.42 11.10
N SER A 94 13.87 21.76 9.88
CA SER A 94 15.30 22.02 9.62
C SER A 94 15.60 23.50 9.86
#